data_AF-A0A2I0WMU4-F1
#
_entry.id   AF-A0A2I0WMU4-F1
#
_cell.length_a   1.000
_cell.length_b   1.000
_cell.length_c   1.000
_cell.angle_alpha   90.00
_cell.angle_beta   90.00
_cell.angle_gamma   90.00
#
_symmetry.space_group_name_H-M   'P 1'
#
loop_
_entity.id
_entity.type
_entity.pdbx_description
1 polymer ?
#
loop_
_entity_poly.entity_id
_entity_poly.type
_entity_poly.pdbx_seq_one_letter_code
_entity_poly.pdbx_strand_id
1 'polypeptide(L)'
;MIFSICILEFFPYYFRNSVNPFVEHAVQYAVAAARRNFVEKGKKDVLEKVLVQGLDITILGSNDFYSFRSQIEAHGLPLTRKTLATFPSFFSITFNTEGSNGTVSRSCKPEVAKTGLGSSAAMTTSVVAALLHYFGVVKLPSSSISLTEQVSAELNIDMVHIIAQSAHCLAQGKIGSGFDVSAAVYGSQRYVRFSPSVLSSAQVGGSYMPDVISDILNAKWDHEASRFSLPPLMTLLLGEPGSGGSSTPSMVGSVKQWQKSDTKNYLETRTRLADANAKLEAQLNLLNKFAREQWAIYEHIMGMCSNSAHEKWMEQVVDQFQEEIVKSLLGARDYSFEIRFLMQQMGKAAGVPIEPESQTQLLDSTMNMEGVLLAGVPGAGGFDAIFAIIIGEATDAVAKAWSSVGVLPLLVKEDSHGVSLEAGDPRNSELTSVISSIKIN
;
A
#
# COMPACT_ATOMS: atom_id res chain seq x y z
N MET A 1 14.82 7.81 -11.96
CA MET A 1 15.03 9.28 -12.02
C MET A 1 15.83 9.68 -10.80
N ILE A 2 17.07 10.15 -10.96
CA ILE A 2 17.80 10.81 -9.86
C ILE A 2 17.11 12.15 -9.66
N PHE A 3 16.26 12.27 -8.64
CA PHE A 3 15.89 13.60 -8.16
C PHE A 3 17.14 14.16 -7.49
N SER A 4 17.93 14.95 -8.23
CA SER A 4 18.95 15.80 -7.63
C SER A 4 18.18 16.84 -6.82
N ILE A 5 18.06 16.62 -5.51
CA ILE A 5 17.43 17.60 -4.63
C ILE A 5 18.42 18.74 -4.49
N CYS A 6 17.98 19.92 -4.94
CA CYS A 6 18.66 21.18 -4.69
C CYS A 6 18.98 21.32 -3.19
N ILE A 7 20.19 21.77 -2.92
CA ILE A 7 20.63 22.35 -1.66
C ILE A 7 19.48 23.14 -1.02
N LEU A 8 18.95 22.65 0.11
CA LEU A 8 18.02 23.40 0.95
C LEU A 8 18.86 24.42 1.75
N GLU A 9 19.25 25.51 1.10
CA GLU A 9 19.68 26.71 1.81
C GLU A 9 18.46 27.28 2.55
N PHE A 10 18.53 27.28 3.88
CA PHE A 10 17.57 27.97 4.74
C PHE A 10 17.81 29.50 4.65
N PHE A 11 17.45 30.14 3.54
CA PHE A 11 17.30 31.60 3.44
C PHE A 11 16.01 31.97 2.71
N PRO A 12 15.38 33.12 3.05
CA PRO A 12 14.12 33.55 2.47
C PRO A 12 14.39 34.12 1.07
N TYR A 13 13.50 33.79 0.13
CA TYR A 13 13.48 34.28 -1.24
C TYR A 13 14.62 33.81 -2.15
N TYR A 14 14.37 32.75 -2.94
CA TYR A 14 14.62 32.78 -4.39
C TYR A 14 13.69 31.79 -5.11
N PHE A 15 13.28 32.18 -6.33
CA PHE A 15 12.29 31.53 -7.19
C PHE A 15 12.57 30.04 -7.43
N ARG A 16 11.59 29.18 -7.10
CA ARG A 16 11.68 27.71 -7.18
C ARG A 16 11.00 27.18 -8.45
N ASN A 17 11.75 26.58 -9.35
CA ASN A 17 11.19 25.73 -10.41
C ASN A 17 10.71 24.40 -9.78
N SER A 18 9.39 24.16 -9.84
CA SER A 18 8.62 22.98 -9.41
C SER A 18 9.21 22.11 -8.29
N VAL A 19 8.96 22.48 -7.03
CA VAL A 19 9.29 21.61 -5.88
C VAL A 19 8.26 20.49 -5.75
N ASN A 20 8.71 19.27 -5.44
CA ASN A 20 7.80 18.18 -5.06
C ASN A 20 7.31 18.42 -3.62
N PRO A 21 6.02 18.73 -3.40
CA PRO A 21 5.52 19.11 -2.08
C PRO A 21 5.64 17.98 -1.05
N PHE A 22 5.55 16.72 -1.48
CA PHE A 22 5.68 15.57 -0.59
C PHE A 22 7.09 15.45 -0.01
N VAL A 23 8.13 15.70 -0.84
CA VAL A 23 9.53 15.69 -0.39
C VAL A 23 9.81 16.90 0.48
N GLU A 24 9.36 18.09 0.06
CA GLU A 24 9.54 19.32 0.83
C GLU A 24 8.96 19.20 2.23
N HIS A 25 7.70 18.80 2.36
CA HIS A 25 7.06 18.67 3.66
C HIS A 25 7.68 17.53 4.48
N ALA A 26 8.08 16.41 3.86
CA ALA A 26 8.80 15.35 4.56
C ALA A 26 10.10 15.85 5.20
N VAL A 27 10.93 16.57 4.45
CA VAL A 27 12.20 17.14 4.96
C VAL A 27 11.93 18.17 6.05
N GLN A 28 11.00 19.10 5.81
CA GLN A 28 10.65 20.15 6.77
C GLN A 28 10.18 19.57 8.11
N TYR A 29 9.24 18.64 8.07
CA TYR A 29 8.67 18.01 9.26
C TYR A 29 9.70 17.15 10.00
N ALA A 30 10.54 16.39 9.30
CA ALA A 30 11.60 15.60 9.92
C ALA A 30 12.65 16.49 10.61
N VAL A 31 13.08 17.59 9.98
CA VAL A 31 14.01 18.54 10.57
C VAL A 31 13.39 19.26 11.77
N ALA A 32 12.12 19.65 11.70
CA ALA A 32 11.41 20.28 12.82
C ALA A 32 11.26 19.33 14.02
N ALA A 33 10.95 18.06 13.77
CA ALA A 33 10.91 17.02 14.80
C ALA A 33 12.28 16.78 15.44
N ALA A 34 13.36 16.74 14.63
CA ALA A 34 14.71 16.67 15.16
C ALA A 34 15.05 17.89 16.01
N ARG A 35 14.75 19.12 15.56
CA ARG A 35 14.99 20.34 16.35
C ARG A 35 14.31 20.28 17.71
N ARG A 36 13.04 19.88 17.77
CA ARG A 36 12.33 19.68 19.04
C ARG A 36 13.08 18.71 19.95
N ASN A 37 13.41 17.51 19.45
CA ASN A 37 14.07 16.48 20.24
C ASN A 37 15.44 16.92 20.79
N PHE A 38 16.22 17.65 19.98
CA PHE A 38 17.52 18.18 20.39
C PHE A 38 17.42 19.35 21.37
N VAL A 39 16.38 20.20 21.26
CA VAL A 39 16.10 21.26 22.23
C VAL A 39 15.74 20.68 23.59
N GLU A 40 14.85 19.69 23.66
CA GLU A 40 14.50 18.98 24.91
C GLU A 40 15.73 18.33 25.57
N LYS A 41 16.70 17.87 24.76
CA LYS A 41 17.96 17.27 25.24
C LYS A 41 19.08 18.28 25.53
N GLY A 42 18.85 19.59 25.33
CA GLY A 42 19.89 20.63 25.51
C GLY A 42 21.05 20.54 24.51
N LYS A 43 20.85 19.95 23.33
CA LYS A 43 21.89 19.65 22.33
C LYS A 43 21.71 20.41 21.00
N LYS A 44 21.04 21.57 21.01
CA LYS A 44 20.69 22.33 19.80
C LYS A 44 21.87 22.54 18.83
N ASP A 45 23.03 22.89 19.36
CA ASP A 45 24.24 23.17 18.59
C ASP A 45 24.74 21.96 17.77
N VAL A 46 24.45 20.73 18.22
CA VAL A 46 24.85 19.50 17.52
C VAL A 46 24.07 19.36 16.21
N LEU A 47 22.76 19.59 16.25
CA LEU A 47 21.91 19.51 15.06
C LEU A 47 22.22 20.65 14.08
N GLU A 48 22.44 21.86 14.57
CA GLU A 48 22.81 23.00 13.72
C GLU A 48 24.13 22.74 12.96
N LYS A 49 25.13 22.17 13.63
CA LYS A 49 26.39 21.77 12.97
C LYS A 49 26.19 20.77 11.84
N VAL A 50 25.29 19.79 12.01
CA VAL A 50 24.97 18.81 10.96
C VAL A 50 24.23 19.47 9.81
N LEU A 51 23.23 20.32 10.08
CA LEU A 51 22.44 20.98 9.04
C LEU A 51 23.27 21.97 8.20
N VAL A 52 24.26 22.64 8.78
CA VAL A 52 25.15 23.57 8.07
C VAL A 52 26.08 22.85 7.08
N GLN A 53 26.35 21.55 7.26
CA GLN A 53 27.12 20.76 6.28
C GLN A 53 26.33 20.49 5.00
N GLY A 54 25.01 20.70 5.01
CA GLY A 54 24.11 20.33 3.92
C GLY A 54 23.78 18.84 3.94
N LEU A 55 22.77 18.47 3.15
CA LEU A 55 22.34 17.09 2.97
C LEU A 55 22.20 16.81 1.47
N ASP A 56 22.75 15.68 1.03
CA ASP A 56 22.46 15.11 -0.28
C ASP A 56 21.51 13.93 -0.09
N ILE A 57 20.33 13.99 -0.70
CA ILE A 57 19.26 13.01 -0.53
C ILE A 57 18.93 12.42 -1.89
N THR A 58 19.22 11.14 -2.07
CA THR A 58 18.79 10.37 -3.24
C THR A 58 17.55 9.56 -2.89
N ILE A 59 16.48 9.74 -3.66
CA ILE A 59 15.23 9.00 -3.52
C ILE A 59 15.08 8.07 -4.73
N LEU A 60 14.88 6.78 -4.47
CA LEU A 60 14.66 5.75 -5.48
C LEU A 60 13.28 5.14 -5.28
N GLY A 61 12.46 5.11 -6.33
CA GLY A 61 11.15 4.44 -6.31
C GLY A 61 11.21 3.13 -7.08
N SER A 62 10.73 2.04 -6.46
CA SER A 62 10.59 0.75 -7.16
C SER A 62 9.75 0.92 -8.44
N ASN A 63 10.08 0.12 -9.45
CA ASN A 63 9.29 0.02 -10.68
C ASN A 63 7.83 -0.35 -10.38
N ASP A 64 7.56 -1.13 -9.34
CA ASP A 64 6.21 -1.59 -8.99
C ASP A 64 5.22 -0.44 -8.70
N PHE A 65 5.72 0.74 -8.34
CA PHE A 65 4.89 1.93 -8.10
C PHE A 65 4.37 2.60 -9.38
N TYR A 66 4.89 2.21 -10.55
CA TYR A 66 4.67 2.86 -11.82
C TYR A 66 4.15 1.88 -12.86
N SER A 67 3.20 2.35 -13.68
CA SER A 67 2.72 1.54 -14.80
C SER A 67 3.68 1.64 -15.98
N PHE A 68 4.11 0.48 -16.48
CA PHE A 68 4.91 0.35 -17.69
C PHE A 68 4.10 -0.15 -18.89
N ARG A 69 2.76 -0.22 -18.73
CA ARG A 69 1.86 -0.80 -19.73
C ARG A 69 1.98 -0.12 -21.08
N SER A 70 1.94 1.21 -21.10
CA SER A 70 1.99 1.99 -22.35
C SER A 70 3.31 1.80 -23.10
N GLN A 71 4.45 1.66 -22.41
CA GLN A 71 5.71 1.31 -23.08
C GLN A 71 5.66 -0.09 -23.68
N ILE A 72 5.14 -1.07 -22.94
CA ILE A 72 5.03 -2.45 -23.41
C ILE A 72 4.18 -2.51 -24.69
N GLU A 73 3.01 -1.86 -24.67
CA GLU A 73 2.10 -1.78 -25.82
C GLU A 73 2.72 -1.03 -27.00
N ALA A 74 3.40 0.10 -26.75
CA ALA A 74 4.06 0.88 -27.81
C ALA A 74 5.17 0.12 -28.54
N HIS A 75 5.81 -0.85 -27.87
CA HIS A 75 6.82 -1.72 -28.49
C HIS A 75 6.21 -3.00 -29.09
N GLY A 76 4.89 -3.17 -29.07
CA GLY A 76 4.20 -4.37 -29.55
C GLY A 76 4.55 -5.62 -28.74
N LEU A 77 5.00 -5.45 -27.50
CA LEU A 77 5.37 -6.55 -26.61
C LEU A 77 4.14 -7.10 -25.87
N PRO A 78 4.12 -8.40 -25.51
CA PRO A 78 2.98 -8.97 -24.82
C PRO A 78 2.92 -8.50 -23.36
N LEU A 79 1.70 -8.23 -22.87
CA LEU A 79 1.42 -7.79 -21.50
C LEU A 79 1.58 -8.93 -20.49
N THR A 80 2.82 -9.30 -20.21
CA THR A 80 3.15 -10.43 -19.32
C THR A 80 4.13 -10.02 -18.24
N ARG A 81 4.14 -10.78 -17.13
CA ARG A 81 5.15 -10.63 -16.06
C ARG A 81 6.57 -10.75 -16.60
N LYS A 82 6.80 -11.68 -17.53
CA LYS A 82 8.13 -11.88 -18.14
C LYS A 82 8.59 -10.64 -18.89
N THR A 83 7.71 -9.99 -19.65
CA THR A 83 8.01 -8.72 -20.32
C THR A 83 8.33 -7.63 -19.29
N LEU A 84 7.49 -7.48 -18.26
CA LEU A 84 7.69 -6.48 -17.21
C LEU A 84 9.01 -6.70 -16.44
N ALA A 85 9.45 -7.95 -16.27
CA ALA A 85 10.70 -8.30 -15.60
C ALA A 85 11.96 -7.99 -16.45
N THR A 86 11.81 -7.66 -17.73
CA THR A 86 12.96 -7.27 -18.58
C THR A 86 13.41 -5.83 -18.33
N PHE A 87 12.58 -5.00 -17.70
CA PHE A 87 12.94 -3.63 -17.37
C PHE A 87 13.93 -3.62 -16.19
N PRO A 88 15.06 -2.90 -16.29
CA PRO A 88 16.03 -2.85 -15.19
C PRO A 88 15.44 -2.13 -13.98
N SER A 89 15.95 -2.43 -12.78
CA SER A 89 15.53 -1.78 -11.55
C SER A 89 15.65 -0.25 -11.63
N PHE A 90 14.68 0.46 -11.05
CA PHE A 90 14.61 1.93 -11.05
C PHE A 90 14.58 2.56 -12.44
N PHE A 91 13.89 1.90 -13.38
CA PHE A 91 13.75 2.35 -14.76
C PHE A 91 13.10 3.74 -14.85
N SER A 92 13.36 4.45 -15.94
CA SER A 92 12.79 5.78 -16.17
C SER A 92 11.26 5.71 -16.29
N ILE A 93 10.59 6.47 -15.44
CA ILE A 93 9.13 6.53 -15.32
C ILE A 93 8.51 7.11 -16.60
N THR A 94 7.34 6.58 -16.98
CA THR A 94 6.50 7.12 -18.05
C THR A 94 5.63 8.28 -17.59
N PHE A 95 5.39 9.19 -18.51
CA PHE A 95 4.36 10.20 -18.37
C PHE A 95 3.20 9.87 -19.31
N ASN A 96 1.97 9.98 -18.82
CA ASN A 96 0.77 9.94 -19.64
C ASN A 96 0.79 11.17 -20.56
N THR A 97 0.97 10.96 -21.86
CA THR A 97 0.96 12.01 -22.88
C THR A 97 -0.39 12.16 -23.59
N GLU A 98 -1.36 11.28 -23.35
CA GLU A 98 -2.62 11.23 -24.10
C GLU A 98 -3.85 11.35 -23.19
N GLY A 99 -4.75 12.27 -23.54
CA GLY A 99 -6.10 12.31 -22.98
C GLY A 99 -6.96 11.21 -23.56
N SER A 100 -8.02 10.82 -22.85
CA SER A 100 -8.91 9.68 -23.09
C SER A 100 -9.64 9.62 -24.45
N ASN A 101 -9.30 10.45 -25.44
CA ASN A 101 -9.93 10.51 -26.76
C ASN A 101 -8.95 10.76 -27.93
N GLY A 102 -7.66 10.44 -27.81
CA GLY A 102 -6.69 10.58 -28.92
C GLY A 102 -6.48 12.01 -29.43
N THR A 103 -6.99 13.00 -28.71
CA THR A 103 -6.75 14.42 -28.95
C THR A 103 -5.62 14.86 -28.04
N VAL A 104 -4.52 15.32 -28.66
CA VAL A 104 -3.37 15.91 -27.96
C VAL A 104 -3.83 17.20 -27.29
N SER A 105 -4.31 17.10 -26.05
CA SER A 105 -4.63 18.26 -25.23
C SER A 105 -3.33 18.92 -24.80
N ARG A 106 -2.93 19.99 -25.49
CA ARG A 106 -1.74 20.81 -25.23
C ARG A 106 -1.72 21.49 -23.85
N SER A 107 -2.71 21.26 -22.97
CA SER A 107 -2.84 21.93 -21.68
C SER A 107 -2.76 21.02 -20.45
N CYS A 108 -2.61 19.71 -20.61
CA CYS A 108 -2.49 18.78 -19.47
C CYS A 108 -1.01 18.57 -19.13
N LYS A 109 -0.62 18.87 -17.88
CA LYS A 109 0.72 18.53 -17.40
C LYS A 109 0.92 17.01 -17.50
N PRO A 110 2.09 16.52 -17.94
CA PRO A 110 2.38 15.09 -17.99
C PRO A 110 2.19 14.48 -16.60
N GLU A 111 1.25 13.55 -16.48
CA GLU A 111 0.96 12.85 -15.22
C GLU A 111 1.74 11.53 -15.19
N VAL A 112 2.43 11.26 -14.08
CA VAL A 112 3.14 10.00 -13.88
C VAL A 112 2.12 8.86 -13.85
N ALA A 113 2.31 7.85 -14.70
CA ALA A 113 1.48 6.65 -14.69
C ALA A 113 1.78 5.83 -13.42
N LYS A 114 0.83 5.77 -12.48
CA LYS A 114 0.97 5.08 -11.19
C LYS A 114 0.10 3.84 -11.13
N THR A 115 0.56 2.82 -10.42
CA THR A 115 -0.19 1.57 -10.16
C THR A 115 -1.20 1.70 -9.01
N GLY A 116 -1.27 2.87 -8.36
CA GLY A 116 -2.15 3.08 -7.20
C GLY A 116 -1.63 2.51 -5.87
N LEU A 117 -0.41 1.98 -5.83
CA LEU A 117 0.18 1.33 -4.63
C LEU A 117 0.71 2.30 -3.55
N GLY A 118 0.31 3.56 -3.56
CA GLY A 118 0.69 4.52 -2.50
C GLY A 118 2.13 5.06 -2.60
N SER A 119 2.65 5.26 -3.82
CA SER A 119 4.04 5.71 -4.03
C SER A 119 4.43 7.03 -3.35
N SER A 120 3.50 7.98 -3.21
CA SER A 120 3.75 9.23 -2.48
C SER A 120 3.88 9.00 -0.97
N ALA A 121 3.09 8.09 -0.41
CA ALA A 121 3.18 7.72 1.00
C ALA A 121 4.48 6.99 1.30
N ALA A 122 4.84 5.98 0.49
CA ALA A 122 6.11 5.29 0.61
C ALA A 122 7.30 6.26 0.56
N MET A 123 7.32 7.17 -0.43
CA MET A 123 8.36 8.20 -0.56
C MET A 123 8.42 9.13 0.67
N THR A 124 7.29 9.69 1.10
CA THR A 124 7.24 10.57 2.28
C THR A 124 7.74 9.85 3.52
N THR A 125 7.28 8.62 3.75
CA THR A 125 7.70 7.78 4.87
C THR A 125 9.20 7.50 4.82
N SER A 126 9.75 7.07 3.68
CA SER A 126 11.18 6.77 3.55
C SER A 126 12.06 8.00 3.84
N VAL A 127 11.68 9.18 3.35
CA VAL A 127 12.43 10.43 3.60
C VAL A 127 12.37 10.81 5.08
N VAL A 128 11.18 10.77 5.69
CA VAL A 128 11.03 11.08 7.13
C VAL A 128 11.83 10.10 7.98
N ALA A 129 11.68 8.80 7.72
CA ALA A 129 12.36 7.75 8.47
C ALA A 129 13.89 7.89 8.36
N ALA A 130 14.41 8.03 7.14
CA ALA A 130 15.84 8.16 6.90
C ALA A 130 16.45 9.38 7.60
N LEU A 131 15.77 10.53 7.55
CA LEU A 131 16.25 11.75 8.20
C LEU A 131 16.18 11.66 9.73
N LEU A 132 15.07 11.18 10.29
CA LEU A 132 14.96 10.99 11.73
C LEU A 132 16.01 9.99 12.24
N HIS A 133 16.31 8.95 11.46
CA HIS A 133 17.37 8.01 11.76
C HIS A 133 18.76 8.65 11.69
N TYR A 134 19.05 9.37 10.60
CA TYR A 134 20.32 10.06 10.39
C TYR A 134 20.63 11.07 11.50
N PHE A 135 19.62 11.81 11.96
CA PHE A 135 19.76 12.74 13.09
C PHE A 135 19.81 12.04 14.46
N GLY A 136 19.68 10.71 14.53
CA GLY A 136 19.67 9.96 15.78
C GLY A 136 18.44 10.20 16.65
N VAL A 137 17.33 10.65 16.06
CA VAL A 137 16.04 10.83 16.74
C VAL A 137 15.35 9.48 16.91
N VAL A 138 15.41 8.62 15.89
CA VAL A 138 14.86 7.25 15.90
C VAL A 138 15.92 6.23 15.51
N LYS A 139 15.78 4.98 15.96
CA LYS A 139 16.55 3.85 15.44
C LYS A 139 15.62 2.96 14.64
N LEU A 140 15.87 2.87 13.34
CA LEU A 140 15.09 2.01 12.44
C LEU A 140 15.58 0.56 12.53
N PRO A 141 14.69 -0.43 12.34
CA PRO A 141 15.10 -1.82 12.27
C PRO A 141 15.98 -2.02 11.03
N SER A 142 17.06 -2.78 11.18
CA SER A 142 17.78 -3.34 10.03
C SER A 142 17.07 -4.62 9.59
N SER A 143 17.09 -4.90 8.28
CA SER A 143 16.49 -6.10 7.68
C SER A 143 17.00 -7.44 8.22
N SER A 144 17.96 -7.45 9.16
CA SER A 144 18.60 -8.65 9.72
C SER A 144 18.43 -8.86 11.25
N ILE A 145 17.40 -8.32 11.92
CA ILE A 145 17.34 -8.33 13.40
C ILE A 145 16.47 -9.44 14.02
N SER A 146 17.08 -10.14 14.98
CA SER A 146 16.55 -11.14 15.92
C SER A 146 15.41 -10.62 16.83
N LEU A 147 14.53 -11.53 17.27
CA LEU A 147 13.30 -11.31 18.06
C LEU A 147 13.42 -10.52 19.38
N THR A 148 14.62 -10.19 19.87
CA THR A 148 14.85 -9.64 21.23
C THR A 148 14.80 -8.11 21.36
N GLU A 149 14.75 -7.33 20.27
CA GLU A 149 14.78 -5.84 20.31
C GLU A 149 13.42 -5.16 20.07
N GLN A 150 12.31 -5.90 20.10
CA GLN A 150 11.00 -5.46 19.57
C GLN A 150 10.35 -4.26 20.30
N VAL A 151 10.45 -4.16 21.63
CA VAL A 151 9.69 -3.16 22.41
C VAL A 151 10.21 -1.72 22.26
N SER A 152 11.53 -1.54 22.10
CA SER A 152 12.12 -0.20 21.90
C SER A 152 12.00 0.29 20.45
N ALA A 153 11.75 -0.61 19.50
CA ALA A 153 11.51 -0.30 18.10
C ALA A 153 10.10 0.28 17.86
N GLU A 154 9.09 -0.17 18.62
CA GLU A 154 7.69 0.24 18.46
C GLU A 154 7.47 1.75 18.72
N LEU A 155 7.99 2.30 19.83
CA LEU A 155 7.88 3.74 20.15
C LEU A 155 8.58 4.65 19.12
N ASN A 156 9.66 4.15 18.49
CA ASN A 156 10.41 4.90 17.49
C ASN A 156 9.68 4.96 16.15
N ILE A 157 8.95 3.90 15.82
CA ILE A 157 8.20 3.78 14.56
C ILE A 157 6.92 4.63 14.58
N ASP A 158 6.29 4.82 15.75
CA ASP A 158 5.13 5.71 15.90
C ASP A 158 5.46 7.18 15.61
N MET A 159 6.64 7.63 16.02
CA MET A 159 7.11 8.98 15.66
C MET A 159 7.27 9.13 14.14
N VAL A 160 7.81 8.11 13.46
CA VAL A 160 7.89 8.11 12.00
C VAL A 160 6.48 8.21 11.39
N HIS A 161 5.51 7.42 11.89
CA HIS A 161 4.13 7.49 11.43
C HIS A 161 3.52 8.87 11.60
N ILE A 162 3.55 9.44 12.81
CA ILE A 162 2.93 10.75 13.10
C ILE A 162 3.52 11.84 12.20
N ILE A 163 4.84 11.89 12.07
CA ILE A 163 5.55 12.91 11.29
C ILE A 163 5.29 12.71 9.78
N ALA A 164 5.41 11.49 9.27
CA ALA A 164 5.16 11.18 7.87
C ALA A 164 3.69 11.42 7.49
N GLN A 165 2.75 11.02 8.35
CA GLN A 165 1.33 11.18 8.12
C GLN A 165 0.93 12.64 8.07
N SER A 166 1.47 13.45 8.98
CA SER A 166 1.23 14.89 9.01
C SER A 166 1.79 15.58 7.78
N ALA A 167 3.03 15.27 7.40
CA ALA A 167 3.68 15.80 6.20
C ALA A 167 2.93 15.42 4.92
N HIS A 168 2.48 14.16 4.82
CA HIS A 168 1.73 13.66 3.67
C HIS A 168 0.35 14.32 3.57
N CYS A 169 -0.40 14.42 4.67
CA CYS A 169 -1.69 15.11 4.70
C CYS A 169 -1.57 16.57 4.25
N LEU A 170 -0.51 17.27 4.68
CA LEU A 170 -0.25 18.65 4.27
C LEU A 170 0.07 18.74 2.77
N ALA A 171 0.99 17.90 2.27
CA ALA A 171 1.36 17.84 0.86
C ALA A 171 0.17 17.49 -0.06
N GLN A 172 -0.71 16.60 0.41
CA GLN A 172 -1.90 16.15 -0.30
C GLN A 172 -3.04 17.18 -0.27
N GLY A 173 -2.98 18.15 0.66
CA GLY A 173 -4.01 19.18 0.85
C GLY A 173 -5.34 18.67 1.44
N LYS A 174 -5.37 17.43 1.94
CA LYS A 174 -6.56 16.81 2.57
C LYS A 174 -6.13 15.73 3.55
N ILE A 175 -6.98 15.44 4.53
CA ILE A 175 -6.77 14.32 5.46
C ILE A 175 -7.36 13.04 4.83
N GLY A 176 -6.50 12.24 4.19
CA GLY A 176 -6.80 10.94 3.60
C GLY A 176 -7.05 9.84 4.64
N SER A 177 -7.21 8.58 4.21
CA SER A 177 -7.39 7.46 5.15
C SER A 177 -6.23 7.33 6.14
N GLY A 178 -5.01 7.65 5.69
CA GLY A 178 -3.77 7.44 6.44
C GLY A 178 -3.23 6.01 6.35
N PHE A 179 -3.97 5.13 5.68
CA PHE A 179 -3.60 3.72 5.54
C PHE A 179 -2.30 3.53 4.74
N ASP A 180 -2.11 4.30 3.67
CA ASP A 180 -0.95 4.23 2.80
C ASP A 180 0.35 4.57 3.54
N VAL A 181 0.35 5.66 4.32
CA VAL A 181 1.48 6.04 5.17
C VAL A 181 1.67 5.03 6.30
N SER A 182 0.58 4.63 6.95
CA SER A 182 0.63 3.65 8.03
C SER A 182 1.22 2.32 7.53
N ALA A 183 0.79 1.81 6.38
CA ALA A 183 1.32 0.56 5.79
C ALA A 183 2.80 0.70 5.41
N ALA A 184 3.21 1.85 4.87
CA ALA A 184 4.63 2.12 4.59
C ALA A 184 5.50 2.15 5.87
N VAL A 185 4.93 2.45 7.03
CA VAL A 185 5.64 2.45 8.32
C VAL A 185 5.61 1.08 8.98
N TYR A 186 4.42 0.50 9.16
CA TYR A 186 4.21 -0.67 10.00
C TYR A 186 4.19 -2.01 9.23
N GLY A 187 4.08 -1.97 7.90
CA GLY A 187 3.92 -3.16 7.06
C GLY A 187 2.49 -3.66 6.98
N SER A 188 2.31 -4.95 6.70
CA SER A 188 0.99 -5.59 6.57
C SER A 188 0.17 -5.48 7.87
N GLN A 189 -1.04 -4.95 7.76
CA GLN A 189 -1.85 -4.59 8.93
C GLN A 189 -3.34 -4.48 8.63
N ARG A 190 -4.15 -4.61 9.69
CA ARG A 190 -5.48 -4.01 9.80
C ARG A 190 -5.32 -2.60 10.36
N TYR A 191 -6.02 -1.65 9.76
CA TYR A 191 -5.92 -0.24 10.14
C TYR A 191 -7.29 0.43 10.28
N VAL A 192 -7.46 1.19 11.37
CA VAL A 192 -8.56 2.12 11.58
C VAL A 192 -7.98 3.53 11.65
N ARG A 193 -8.49 4.41 10.81
CA ARG A 193 -8.06 5.80 10.70
C ARG A 193 -8.25 6.58 12.01
N PHE A 194 -7.28 7.44 12.32
CA PHE A 194 -7.36 8.46 13.37
C PHE A 194 -8.43 9.54 13.13
N SER A 195 -8.93 10.13 14.21
CA SER A 195 -9.78 11.31 14.22
C SER A 195 -9.09 12.50 13.55
N PRO A 196 -9.72 13.18 12.56
CA PRO A 196 -9.10 14.31 11.85
C PRO A 196 -8.62 15.46 12.75
N SER A 197 -9.17 15.61 13.96
CA SER A 197 -8.83 16.64 14.94
C SER A 197 -7.36 16.60 15.39
N VAL A 198 -6.70 15.44 15.35
CA VAL A 198 -5.29 15.29 15.77
C VAL A 198 -4.33 16.09 14.87
N LEU A 199 -4.77 16.46 13.66
CA LEU A 199 -3.98 17.24 12.70
C LEU A 199 -4.41 18.72 12.62
N SER A 200 -5.30 19.18 13.50
CA SER A 200 -5.84 20.54 13.45
C SER A 200 -4.77 21.63 13.47
N SER A 201 -3.74 21.50 14.31
CA SER A 201 -2.60 22.44 14.39
C SER A 201 -1.78 22.53 13.09
N ALA A 202 -1.65 21.39 12.38
CA ALA A 202 -0.93 21.31 11.12
C ALA A 202 -1.69 21.90 9.92
N GLN A 203 -2.99 22.17 10.07
CA GLN A 203 -3.83 22.76 9.02
C GLN A 203 -3.92 24.29 9.10
N VAL A 204 -3.46 24.90 10.20
CA VAL A 204 -3.48 26.36 10.38
C VAL A 204 -2.22 26.97 9.77
N GLY A 205 -2.37 27.71 8.68
CA GLY A 205 -1.27 28.43 8.06
C GLY A 205 -0.71 29.53 8.97
N GLY A 206 0.62 29.69 9.00
CA GLY A 206 1.31 30.74 9.75
C GLY A 206 1.83 30.36 11.14
N SER A 207 1.54 29.15 11.63
CA SER A 207 2.07 28.64 12.90
C SER A 207 3.57 28.33 12.82
N TYR A 208 4.30 28.54 13.92
CA TYR A 208 5.72 28.16 14.02
C TYR A 208 5.85 26.64 13.99
N MET A 209 6.58 26.12 13.00
CA MET A 209 6.61 24.68 12.69
C MET A 209 6.99 23.80 13.89
N PRO A 210 7.98 24.14 14.75
CA PRO A 210 8.26 23.37 15.96
C PRO A 210 7.09 23.26 16.95
N ASP A 211 6.24 24.28 17.06
CA ASP A 211 5.04 24.23 17.92
C ASP A 211 4.01 23.27 17.32
N VAL A 212 3.81 23.33 16.00
CA VAL A 212 2.96 22.36 15.28
C VAL A 212 3.44 20.93 15.52
N ILE A 213 4.76 20.69 15.44
CA ILE A 213 5.33 19.36 15.72
C ILE A 213 5.12 18.94 17.18
N SER A 214 5.25 19.87 18.13
CA SER A 214 4.96 19.61 19.54
C SER A 214 3.49 19.19 19.73
N ASP A 215 2.57 19.94 19.13
CA ASP A 215 1.13 19.67 19.23
C ASP A 215 0.77 18.30 18.67
N ILE A 216 1.23 17.95 17.46
CA ILE A 216 0.89 16.66 16.84
C ILE A 216 1.54 15.47 17.57
N LEU A 217 2.73 15.64 18.15
CA LEU A 217 3.41 14.57 18.89
C LEU A 217 2.81 14.37 20.29
N ASN A 218 2.24 15.42 20.88
CA ASN A 218 1.55 15.34 22.17
C ASN A 218 0.05 15.03 22.02
N ALA A 219 -0.49 15.08 20.80
CA ALA A 219 -1.87 14.72 20.52
C ALA A 219 -2.13 13.24 20.80
N LYS A 220 -3.35 12.91 21.23
CA LYS A 220 -3.79 11.53 21.38
C LYS A 220 -4.27 10.98 20.04
N TRP A 221 -3.36 10.33 19.32
CA TRP A 221 -3.69 9.61 18.10
C TRP A 221 -4.52 8.36 18.44
N ASP A 222 -5.74 8.29 17.91
CA ASP A 222 -6.74 7.24 18.14
C ASP A 222 -6.90 6.31 16.93
N HIS A 223 -5.87 6.20 16.08
CA HIS A 223 -5.83 5.15 15.08
C HIS A 223 -5.63 3.79 15.76
N GLU A 224 -6.13 2.74 15.10
CA GLU A 224 -5.81 1.37 15.47
C GLU A 224 -4.96 0.76 14.36
N ALA A 225 -3.82 0.17 14.72
CA ALA A 225 -3.00 -0.61 13.82
C ALA A 225 -2.71 -1.96 14.49
N SER A 226 -3.11 -3.05 13.85
CA SER A 226 -2.81 -4.40 14.32
C SER A 226 -2.18 -5.22 13.21
N ARG A 227 -1.13 -5.96 13.54
CA ARG A 227 -0.42 -6.81 12.57
C ARG A 227 -1.39 -7.79 11.93
N PHE A 228 -1.26 -7.91 10.62
CA PHE A 228 -2.05 -8.82 9.80
C PHE A 228 -1.12 -9.35 8.71
N SER A 229 -1.13 -10.65 8.44
CA SER A 229 -0.37 -11.23 7.33
C SER A 229 -1.23 -12.24 6.60
N LEU A 230 -0.98 -12.42 5.30
CA LEU A 230 -1.57 -13.55 4.59
C LEU A 230 -1.12 -14.87 5.23
N PRO A 231 -2.00 -15.89 5.28
CA PRO A 231 -1.61 -17.23 5.66
C PRO A 231 -0.45 -17.76 4.79
N PRO A 232 0.45 -18.59 5.35
CA PRO A 232 1.53 -19.20 4.57
C PRO A 232 1.01 -19.95 3.35
N LEU A 233 1.83 -20.08 2.31
CA LEU A 233 1.44 -20.73 1.04
C LEU A 233 0.30 -20.01 0.31
N MET A 234 0.09 -18.73 0.59
CA MET A 234 -0.76 -17.84 -0.19
C MET A 234 0.07 -16.74 -0.85
N THR A 235 -0.28 -16.40 -2.09
CA THR A 235 0.40 -15.38 -2.88
C THR A 235 -0.59 -14.31 -3.32
N LEU A 236 -0.25 -13.04 -3.10
CA LEU A 236 -0.92 -11.90 -3.71
C LEU A 236 -0.41 -11.71 -5.14
N LEU A 237 -1.33 -11.70 -6.10
CA LEU A 237 -1.08 -11.27 -7.47
C LEU A 237 -1.90 -9.99 -7.75
N LEU A 238 -1.23 -8.92 -8.16
CA LEU A 238 -1.87 -7.69 -8.60
C LEU A 238 -1.85 -7.59 -10.13
N GLY A 239 -2.89 -6.99 -10.70
CA GLY A 239 -3.06 -6.85 -12.13
C GLY A 239 -3.56 -5.46 -12.52
N GLU A 240 -3.03 -4.94 -13.62
CA GLU A 240 -3.45 -3.69 -14.24
C GLU A 240 -4.34 -4.00 -15.46
N PRO A 241 -5.67 -3.87 -15.34
CA PRO A 241 -6.61 -4.31 -16.37
C PRO A 241 -6.63 -3.43 -17.63
N GLY A 242 -6.15 -2.17 -17.56
CA GLY A 242 -6.04 -1.31 -18.74
C GLY A 242 -6.12 0.18 -18.43
N SER A 243 -6.09 1.00 -19.50
CA SER A 243 -6.25 2.45 -19.43
C SER A 243 -7.70 2.85 -19.15
N GLY A 244 -7.91 3.91 -18.36
CA GLY A 244 -9.25 4.42 -18.02
C GLY A 244 -9.54 4.47 -16.52
N GLY A 245 -8.50 4.40 -15.68
CA GLY A 245 -8.60 4.53 -14.23
C GLY A 245 -9.50 5.70 -13.82
N SER A 246 -10.35 5.44 -12.84
CA SER A 246 -11.37 6.37 -12.40
C SER A 246 -10.75 7.42 -11.48
N SER A 247 -11.18 8.68 -11.61
CA SER A 247 -10.72 9.74 -10.70
C SER A 247 -11.16 9.43 -9.27
N THR A 248 -10.22 8.94 -8.43
CA THR A 248 -10.49 8.61 -7.02
C THR A 248 -11.20 9.75 -6.27
N PRO A 249 -10.80 11.04 -6.41
CA PRO A 249 -11.53 12.14 -5.79
C PRO A 249 -12.99 12.25 -6.22
N SER A 250 -13.28 12.00 -7.49
CA SER A 250 -14.65 12.01 -8.02
C SER A 250 -15.49 10.90 -7.41
N MET A 251 -14.98 9.67 -7.41
CA MET A 251 -15.72 8.51 -6.86
C MET A 251 -16.01 8.68 -5.37
N VAL A 252 -15.03 9.12 -4.59
CA VAL A 252 -15.21 9.42 -3.16
C VAL A 252 -16.24 10.55 -2.96
N GLY A 253 -16.24 11.55 -3.85
CA GLY A 253 -17.24 12.62 -3.87
C GLY A 253 -18.65 12.09 -4.03
N SER A 254 -18.88 11.21 -5.01
CA SER A 254 -20.19 10.59 -5.26
C SER A 254 -20.66 9.71 -4.12
N VAL A 255 -19.78 8.89 -3.51
CA VAL A 255 -20.14 8.08 -2.33
C VAL A 255 -20.51 8.97 -1.14
N LYS A 256 -19.81 10.09 -0.93
CA LYS A 256 -20.17 11.07 0.11
C LYS A 256 -21.48 11.79 -0.19
N GLN A 257 -21.80 12.02 -1.46
CA GLN A 257 -23.09 12.57 -1.85
C GLN A 257 -24.21 11.57 -1.57
N TRP A 258 -24.03 10.31 -1.93
CA TRP A 258 -24.96 9.22 -1.60
C TRP A 258 -25.17 9.08 -0.09
N GLN A 259 -24.09 9.12 0.70
CA GLN A 259 -24.15 9.13 2.16
C GLN A 259 -25.09 10.22 2.70
N LYS A 260 -25.10 11.41 2.09
CA LYS A 260 -25.96 12.53 2.52
C LYS A 260 -27.39 12.39 2.03
N SER A 261 -27.60 11.87 0.82
CA SER A 261 -28.93 11.74 0.23
C SER A 261 -29.71 10.54 0.77
N ASP A 262 -29.01 9.47 1.17
CA ASP A 262 -29.61 8.21 1.64
C ASP A 262 -28.78 7.62 2.78
N THR A 263 -28.76 8.34 3.91
CA THR A 263 -28.00 7.97 5.11
C THR A 263 -28.34 6.57 5.62
N LYS A 264 -29.61 6.15 5.52
CA LYS A 264 -30.06 4.85 6.04
C LYS A 264 -29.42 3.71 5.26
N ASN A 265 -29.57 3.69 3.93
CA ASN A 265 -29.01 2.61 3.12
C ASN A 265 -27.47 2.66 3.09
N TYR A 266 -26.88 3.86 3.19
CA TYR A 266 -25.44 4.02 3.38
C TYR A 266 -24.96 3.33 4.67
N LEU A 267 -25.60 3.60 5.81
CA LEU A 267 -25.22 3.02 7.09
C LEU A 267 -25.42 1.50 7.11
N GLU A 268 -26.51 1.01 6.54
CA GLU A 268 -26.76 -0.44 6.42
C GLU A 268 -25.68 -1.12 5.58
N THR A 269 -25.42 -0.61 4.38
CA THR A 269 -24.38 -1.14 3.47
C THR A 269 -23.01 -1.11 4.13
N ARG A 270 -22.65 0.02 4.76
CA ARG A 270 -21.37 0.17 5.47
C ARG A 270 -21.23 -0.80 6.64
N THR A 271 -22.30 -1.03 7.40
CA THR A 271 -22.28 -1.95 8.55
C THR A 271 -22.08 -3.39 8.07
N ARG A 272 -22.81 -3.80 7.03
CA ARG A 272 -22.63 -5.13 6.42
C ARG A 272 -21.24 -5.31 5.83
N LEU A 273 -20.69 -4.27 5.18
CA LEU A 273 -19.34 -4.31 4.63
C LEU A 273 -18.29 -4.45 5.74
N ALA A 274 -18.46 -3.74 6.86
CA ALA A 274 -17.58 -3.87 8.01
C ALA A 274 -17.63 -5.27 8.63
N ASP A 275 -18.83 -5.84 8.78
CA ASP A 275 -19.04 -7.21 9.30
C ASP A 275 -18.43 -8.27 8.37
N ALA A 276 -18.66 -8.17 7.06
CA ALA A 276 -18.08 -9.10 6.08
C ALA A 276 -16.54 -9.02 6.05
N ASN A 277 -15.95 -7.83 6.14
CA ASN A 277 -14.49 -7.67 6.26
C ASN A 277 -13.95 -8.28 7.55
N ALA A 278 -14.62 -8.06 8.70
CA ALA A 278 -14.20 -8.64 9.97
C ALA A 278 -14.28 -10.17 9.97
N LYS A 279 -15.28 -10.75 9.29
CA LYS A 279 -15.42 -12.19 9.12
C LYS A 279 -14.36 -12.78 8.19
N LEU A 280 -14.05 -12.11 7.07
CA LEU A 280 -12.94 -12.49 6.20
C LEU A 280 -11.60 -12.48 6.97
N GLU A 281 -11.35 -11.40 7.72
CA GLU A 281 -10.18 -11.29 8.59
C GLU A 281 -10.11 -12.46 9.60
N ALA A 282 -11.22 -12.80 10.24
CA ALA A 282 -11.29 -13.91 11.18
C ALA A 282 -10.94 -15.25 10.52
N GLN A 283 -11.37 -15.51 9.28
CA GLN A 283 -11.00 -16.72 8.55
C GLN A 283 -9.51 -16.76 8.22
N LEU A 284 -8.93 -15.66 7.74
CA LEU A 284 -7.50 -15.58 7.45
C LEU A 284 -6.65 -15.73 8.73
N ASN A 285 -7.09 -15.17 9.85
CA ASN A 285 -6.45 -15.37 11.16
C ASN A 285 -6.55 -16.82 11.65
N LEU A 286 -7.67 -17.51 11.39
CA LEU A 286 -7.83 -18.92 11.71
C LEU A 286 -6.89 -19.80 10.86
N LEU A 287 -6.73 -19.50 9.58
CA LEU A 287 -5.77 -20.18 8.71
C LEU A 287 -4.33 -19.97 9.17
N ASN A 288 -3.97 -18.76 9.57
CA ASN A 288 -2.68 -18.48 10.21
C ASN A 288 -2.48 -19.31 11.50
N LYS A 289 -3.54 -19.49 12.30
CA LYS A 289 -3.51 -20.33 13.50
C LYS A 289 -3.28 -21.79 13.14
N PHE A 290 -3.99 -22.34 12.16
CA PHE A 290 -3.79 -23.71 11.68
C PHE A 290 -2.37 -23.95 11.16
N ALA A 291 -1.82 -23.01 10.39
CA ALA A 291 -0.45 -23.11 9.90
C ALA A 291 0.58 -23.19 11.04
N ARG A 292 0.40 -22.43 12.12
CA ARG A 292 1.28 -22.45 13.30
C ARG A 292 1.13 -23.71 14.15
N GLU A 293 -0.10 -24.18 14.34
CA GLU A 293 -0.39 -25.28 15.27
C GLU A 293 -0.24 -26.66 14.63
N GLN A 294 -0.56 -26.79 13.33
CA GLN A 294 -0.61 -28.06 12.61
C GLN A 294 -0.09 -27.92 11.17
N TRP A 295 1.17 -27.51 11.04
CA TRP A 295 1.83 -27.25 9.75
C TRP A 295 1.64 -28.36 8.72
N ALA A 296 1.91 -29.63 9.08
CA ALA A 296 1.87 -30.74 8.12
C ALA A 296 0.49 -30.96 7.49
N ILE A 297 -0.59 -30.81 8.28
CA ILE A 297 -1.96 -30.95 7.76
C ILE A 297 -2.35 -29.71 6.97
N TYR A 298 -1.97 -28.52 7.45
CA TYR A 298 -2.17 -27.27 6.74
C TYR A 298 -1.52 -27.29 5.35
N GLU A 299 -0.23 -27.61 5.27
CA GLU A 299 0.53 -27.70 4.03
C GLU A 299 -0.08 -28.72 3.06
N HIS A 300 -0.50 -29.89 3.56
CA HIS A 300 -1.19 -30.90 2.76
C HIS A 300 -2.48 -30.36 2.13
N ILE A 301 -3.32 -29.69 2.92
CA ILE A 301 -4.58 -29.11 2.43
C ILE A 301 -4.33 -27.97 1.45
N MET A 302 -3.35 -27.09 1.69
CA MET A 302 -3.00 -26.04 0.74
C MET A 302 -2.51 -26.63 -0.59
N GLY A 303 -1.68 -27.67 -0.55
CA GLY A 303 -1.22 -28.38 -1.75
C GLY A 303 -2.37 -29.01 -2.54
N MET A 304 -3.31 -29.66 -1.86
CA MET A 304 -4.51 -30.24 -2.47
C MET A 304 -5.42 -29.18 -3.11
N CYS A 305 -5.76 -28.12 -2.35
CA CYS A 305 -6.61 -27.04 -2.82
C CYS A 305 -5.99 -26.24 -3.97
N SER A 306 -4.65 -26.11 -4.02
CA SER A 306 -3.95 -25.41 -5.10
C SER A 306 -4.12 -26.04 -6.49
N ASN A 307 -4.38 -27.36 -6.54
CA ASN A 307 -4.50 -28.13 -7.78
C ASN A 307 -5.94 -28.57 -8.09
N SER A 308 -6.94 -27.92 -7.48
CA SER A 308 -8.34 -28.26 -7.71
C SER A 308 -9.27 -27.06 -7.61
N ALA A 309 -10.40 -27.16 -8.30
CA ALA A 309 -11.48 -26.19 -8.20
C ALA A 309 -12.13 -26.25 -6.81
N HIS A 310 -12.61 -25.11 -6.32
CA HIS A 310 -13.11 -24.95 -4.95
C HIS A 310 -14.27 -25.87 -4.58
N GLU A 311 -15.09 -26.26 -5.56
CA GLU A 311 -16.22 -27.18 -5.39
C GLU A 311 -15.76 -28.57 -4.92
N LYS A 312 -14.53 -28.95 -5.26
CA LYS A 312 -13.94 -30.26 -4.93
C LYS A 312 -13.14 -30.27 -3.65
N TRP A 313 -12.93 -29.12 -2.99
CA TRP A 313 -12.06 -29.06 -1.82
C TRP A 313 -12.61 -29.90 -0.66
N MET A 314 -13.94 -29.91 -0.47
CA MET A 314 -14.57 -30.68 0.61
C MET A 314 -14.66 -32.19 0.31
N GLU A 315 -14.60 -32.59 -0.96
CA GLU A 315 -14.68 -34.02 -1.34
C GLU A 315 -13.41 -34.80 -0.98
N GLN A 316 -12.31 -34.08 -0.76
CA GLN A 316 -10.97 -34.66 -0.59
C GLN A 316 -10.49 -34.66 0.87
N VAL A 317 -11.31 -34.16 1.82
CA VAL A 317 -10.97 -34.19 3.25
C VAL A 317 -11.24 -35.57 3.83
N VAL A 318 -10.34 -36.06 4.69
CA VAL A 318 -10.47 -37.40 5.29
C VAL A 318 -10.70 -37.39 6.81
N ASP A 319 -10.58 -36.24 7.45
CA ASP A 319 -10.78 -36.09 8.89
C ASP A 319 -11.36 -34.71 9.26
N GLN A 320 -11.83 -34.59 10.51
CA GLN A 320 -12.46 -33.37 11.01
C GLN A 320 -11.52 -32.16 11.02
N PHE A 321 -10.21 -32.35 11.20
CA PHE A 321 -9.28 -31.22 11.26
C PHE A 321 -9.06 -30.62 9.87
N GLN A 322 -8.90 -31.47 8.86
CA GLN A 322 -8.87 -31.08 7.46
C GLN A 322 -10.14 -30.35 7.05
N GLU A 323 -11.30 -30.85 7.48
CA GLU A 323 -12.60 -30.24 7.23
C GLU A 323 -12.66 -28.79 7.74
N GLU A 324 -12.13 -28.50 8.93
CA GLU A 324 -12.13 -27.14 9.49
C GLU A 324 -11.22 -26.17 8.72
N ILE A 325 -10.07 -26.62 8.20
CA ILE A 325 -9.22 -25.81 7.33
C ILE A 325 -9.96 -25.47 6.04
N VAL A 326 -10.57 -26.47 5.39
CA VAL A 326 -11.31 -26.27 4.14
C VAL A 326 -12.54 -25.38 4.35
N LYS A 327 -13.28 -25.55 5.46
CA LYS A 327 -14.37 -24.63 5.84
C LYS A 327 -13.89 -23.20 5.99
N SER A 328 -12.70 -22.99 6.56
CA SER A 328 -12.14 -21.65 6.70
C SER A 328 -11.77 -21.03 5.36
N LEU A 329 -11.21 -21.81 4.43
CA LEU A 329 -10.96 -21.39 3.04
C LEU A 329 -12.26 -21.02 2.32
N LEU A 330 -13.29 -21.87 2.39
CA LEU A 330 -14.60 -21.61 1.78
C LEU A 330 -15.28 -20.40 2.41
N GLY A 331 -15.23 -20.25 3.73
CA GLY A 331 -15.74 -19.07 4.42
C GLY A 331 -15.05 -17.78 3.96
N ALA A 332 -13.73 -17.82 3.76
CA ALA A 332 -13.00 -16.67 3.20
C ALA A 332 -13.49 -16.33 1.78
N ARG A 333 -13.76 -17.33 0.93
CA ARG A 333 -14.37 -17.12 -0.40
C ARG A 333 -15.73 -16.45 -0.31
N ASP A 334 -16.61 -16.98 0.54
CA ASP A 334 -17.97 -16.49 0.71
C ASP A 334 -18.00 -15.03 1.16
N TYR A 335 -17.20 -14.69 2.17
CA TYR A 335 -17.11 -13.30 2.64
C TYR A 335 -16.48 -12.37 1.61
N SER A 336 -15.52 -12.85 0.81
CA SER A 336 -14.97 -12.05 -0.29
C SER A 336 -16.00 -11.79 -1.40
N PHE A 337 -16.87 -12.75 -1.71
CA PHE A 337 -18.00 -12.51 -2.62
C PHE A 337 -18.99 -11.51 -2.03
N GLU A 338 -19.33 -11.62 -0.74
CA GLU A 338 -20.21 -10.65 -0.08
C GLU A 338 -19.62 -9.24 -0.10
N ILE A 339 -18.32 -9.08 0.19
CA ILE A 339 -17.62 -7.79 0.12
C ILE A 339 -17.72 -7.20 -1.29
N ARG A 340 -17.42 -7.98 -2.33
CA ARG A 340 -17.53 -7.51 -3.73
C ARG A 340 -18.96 -7.10 -4.08
N PHE A 341 -19.93 -7.92 -3.73
CA PHE A 341 -21.35 -7.60 -3.93
C PHE A 341 -21.74 -6.28 -3.25
N LEU A 342 -21.35 -6.08 -1.98
CA LEU A 342 -21.64 -4.85 -1.25
C LEU A 342 -20.94 -3.63 -1.86
N MET A 343 -19.71 -3.78 -2.36
CA MET A 343 -18.98 -2.73 -3.08
C MET A 343 -19.66 -2.37 -4.42
N GLN A 344 -20.16 -3.36 -5.16
CA GLN A 344 -20.96 -3.13 -6.37
C GLN A 344 -22.26 -2.38 -6.05
N GLN A 345 -22.97 -2.77 -4.98
CA GLN A 345 -24.21 -2.11 -4.57
C GLN A 345 -23.95 -0.65 -4.15
N MET A 346 -22.86 -0.40 -3.43
CA MET A 346 -22.39 0.95 -3.13
C MET A 346 -22.11 1.75 -4.40
N GLY A 347 -21.43 1.15 -5.38
CA GLY A 347 -21.14 1.79 -6.67
C GLY A 347 -22.42 2.18 -7.42
N LYS A 348 -23.38 1.25 -7.54
CA LYS A 348 -24.69 1.50 -8.17
C LYS A 348 -25.45 2.61 -7.47
N ALA A 349 -25.52 2.58 -6.14
CA ALA A 349 -26.25 3.58 -5.35
C ALA A 349 -25.60 4.97 -5.43
N ALA A 350 -24.27 5.03 -5.52
CA ALA A 350 -23.51 6.27 -5.67
C ALA A 350 -23.34 6.72 -7.14
N GLY A 351 -23.84 5.95 -8.12
CA GLY A 351 -23.71 6.27 -9.54
C GLY A 351 -22.26 6.26 -10.04
N VAL A 352 -21.39 5.42 -9.47
CA VAL A 352 -19.97 5.31 -9.83
C VAL A 352 -19.53 3.85 -10.02
N PRO A 353 -18.63 3.56 -10.97
CA PRO A 353 -18.22 2.20 -11.29
C PRO A 353 -17.15 1.69 -10.32
N ILE A 354 -17.49 1.44 -9.05
CA ILE A 354 -16.52 0.89 -8.07
C ILE A 354 -15.99 -0.47 -8.54
N GLU A 355 -16.90 -1.42 -8.81
CA GLU A 355 -16.58 -2.65 -9.54
C GLU A 355 -17.50 -2.71 -10.77
N PRO A 356 -17.04 -2.25 -11.95
CA PRO A 356 -17.79 -2.27 -13.19
C PRO A 356 -17.99 -3.70 -13.70
N GLU A 357 -19.02 -3.90 -14.53
CA GLU A 357 -19.45 -5.21 -15.01
C GLU A 357 -18.33 -6.02 -15.67
N SER A 358 -17.45 -5.38 -16.46
CA SER A 358 -16.31 -6.07 -17.08
C SER A 358 -15.28 -6.55 -16.05
N GLN A 359 -15.04 -5.78 -14.97
CA GLN A 359 -14.20 -6.26 -13.87
C GLN A 359 -14.91 -7.36 -13.09
N THR A 360 -16.23 -7.29 -12.88
CA THR A 360 -16.99 -8.38 -12.26
C THR A 360 -16.85 -9.69 -13.02
N GLN A 361 -17.07 -9.68 -14.34
CA GLN A 361 -16.94 -10.88 -15.18
C GLN A 361 -15.51 -11.47 -15.13
N LEU A 362 -14.49 -10.61 -15.17
CA LEU A 362 -13.09 -11.02 -15.06
C LEU A 362 -12.77 -11.64 -13.69
N LEU A 363 -13.21 -11.01 -12.62
CA LEU A 363 -12.96 -11.44 -11.25
C LEU A 363 -13.73 -12.72 -10.92
N ASP A 364 -14.95 -12.89 -11.42
CA ASP A 364 -15.71 -14.13 -11.27
C ASP A 364 -15.04 -15.29 -12.02
N SER A 365 -14.56 -15.03 -13.24
CA SER A 365 -13.75 -16.01 -13.97
C SER A 365 -12.46 -16.37 -13.23
N THR A 366 -11.82 -15.37 -12.60
CA THR A 366 -10.60 -15.56 -11.79
C THR A 366 -10.90 -16.41 -10.54
N MET A 367 -12.00 -16.12 -9.83
CA MET A 367 -12.42 -16.88 -8.64
C MET A 367 -12.71 -18.35 -8.93
N ASN A 368 -13.08 -18.69 -10.16
CA ASN A 368 -13.36 -20.06 -10.61
C ASN A 368 -12.10 -20.83 -11.05
N MET A 369 -10.93 -20.18 -11.08
CA MET A 369 -9.67 -20.86 -11.38
C MET A 369 -9.20 -21.71 -10.20
N GLU A 370 -8.50 -22.81 -10.50
CA GLU A 370 -7.91 -23.68 -9.48
C GLU A 370 -6.94 -22.92 -8.59
N GLY A 371 -6.97 -23.22 -7.29
CA GLY A 371 -6.11 -22.58 -6.30
C GLY A 371 -6.41 -21.11 -6.01
N VAL A 372 -7.32 -20.44 -6.71
CA VAL A 372 -7.68 -19.06 -6.36
C VAL A 372 -8.56 -19.06 -5.12
N LEU A 373 -8.14 -18.32 -4.09
CA LEU A 373 -8.92 -18.12 -2.88
C LEU A 373 -9.79 -16.87 -2.99
N LEU A 374 -9.19 -15.72 -3.28
CA LEU A 374 -9.91 -14.44 -3.34
C LEU A 374 -9.54 -13.73 -4.64
N ALA A 375 -10.44 -12.90 -5.16
CA ALA A 375 -10.13 -11.93 -6.20
C ALA A 375 -11.03 -10.72 -6.00
N GLY A 376 -10.55 -9.52 -6.32
CA GLY A 376 -11.33 -8.30 -6.14
C GLY A 376 -10.68 -7.05 -6.73
N VAL A 377 -11.33 -5.90 -6.51
CA VAL A 377 -10.78 -4.57 -6.80
C VAL A 377 -10.20 -3.97 -5.51
N PRO A 378 -8.91 -3.58 -5.48
CA PRO A 378 -8.35 -2.87 -4.34
C PRO A 378 -8.65 -1.37 -4.40
N GLY A 379 -8.59 -0.70 -3.25
CA GLY A 379 -8.71 0.75 -3.17
C GLY A 379 -10.08 1.27 -3.58
N ALA A 380 -10.11 2.30 -4.44
CA ALA A 380 -11.36 2.94 -4.86
C ALA A 380 -12.10 2.21 -5.99
N GLY A 381 -11.43 1.27 -6.66
CA GLY A 381 -11.96 0.55 -7.81
C GLY A 381 -11.96 1.37 -9.10
N GLY A 382 -12.84 1.03 -10.04
CA GLY A 382 -13.01 1.79 -11.27
C GLY A 382 -11.85 1.68 -12.26
N PHE A 383 -11.46 0.44 -12.58
CA PHE A 383 -10.41 0.09 -13.56
C PHE A 383 -8.96 0.33 -13.14
N ASP A 384 -8.70 0.81 -11.92
CA ASP A 384 -7.33 1.10 -11.47
C ASP A 384 -6.47 -0.17 -11.36
N ALA A 385 -6.94 -1.16 -10.59
CA ALA A 385 -6.24 -2.42 -10.39
C ALA A 385 -7.22 -3.54 -10.06
N ILE A 386 -6.73 -4.77 -10.12
CA ILE A 386 -7.37 -5.97 -9.57
C ILE A 386 -6.36 -6.75 -8.74
N PHE A 387 -6.83 -7.59 -7.84
CA PHE A 387 -5.99 -8.52 -7.09
C PHE A 387 -6.56 -9.94 -7.11
N ALA A 388 -5.70 -10.92 -6.90
CA ALA A 388 -6.03 -12.29 -6.55
C ALA A 388 -5.16 -12.77 -5.39
N ILE A 389 -5.75 -13.52 -4.46
CA ILE A 389 -5.04 -14.30 -3.43
C ILE A 389 -5.11 -15.76 -3.86
N ILE A 390 -3.94 -16.37 -4.04
CA ILE A 390 -3.78 -17.67 -4.70
C ILE A 390 -3.09 -18.62 -3.74
N ILE A 391 -3.62 -19.83 -3.60
CA ILE A 391 -3.07 -20.92 -2.79
C ILE A 391 -2.00 -21.64 -3.63
N GLY A 392 -0.81 -21.81 -3.06
CA GLY A 392 0.29 -22.56 -3.67
C GLY A 392 0.77 -21.93 -4.98
N GLU A 393 0.99 -22.78 -6.00
CA GLU A 393 1.75 -22.44 -7.20
C GLU A 393 0.88 -22.00 -8.41
N ALA A 394 -0.43 -21.81 -8.23
CA ALA A 394 -1.34 -21.46 -9.33
C ALA A 394 -1.15 -20.03 -9.90
N THR A 395 -0.21 -19.26 -9.35
CA THR A 395 0.05 -17.86 -9.73
C THR A 395 0.34 -17.68 -11.22
N ASP A 396 1.12 -18.58 -11.83
CA ASP A 396 1.47 -18.47 -13.25
C ASP A 396 0.27 -18.75 -14.17
N ALA A 397 -0.63 -19.65 -13.77
CA ALA A 397 -1.86 -19.93 -14.51
C ALA A 397 -2.78 -18.71 -14.52
N VAL A 398 -2.99 -18.08 -13.35
CA VAL A 398 -3.79 -16.85 -13.22
C VAL A 398 -3.14 -15.70 -14.01
N ALA A 399 -1.84 -15.49 -13.88
CA ALA A 399 -1.12 -14.46 -14.62
C ALA A 399 -1.25 -14.64 -16.14
N LYS A 400 -1.18 -15.89 -16.63
CA LYS A 400 -1.37 -16.20 -18.06
C LYS A 400 -2.81 -15.94 -18.51
N ALA A 401 -3.80 -16.33 -17.71
CA ALA A 401 -5.21 -16.07 -18.00
C ALA A 401 -5.49 -14.56 -18.08
N TRP A 402 -5.02 -13.79 -17.11
CA TRP A 402 -5.08 -12.31 -17.09
C TRP A 402 -4.40 -11.70 -18.33
N SER A 403 -3.18 -12.13 -18.65
CA SER A 403 -2.46 -11.64 -19.84
C SER A 403 -3.25 -11.89 -21.14
N SER A 404 -3.96 -13.02 -21.24
CA SER A 404 -4.73 -13.38 -22.43
C SER A 404 -5.95 -12.49 -22.68
N VAL A 405 -6.44 -11.81 -21.65
CA VAL A 405 -7.55 -10.86 -21.72
C VAL A 405 -7.09 -9.40 -21.55
N GLY A 406 -5.79 -9.16 -21.71
CA GLY A 406 -5.21 -7.81 -21.75
C GLY A 406 -4.94 -7.19 -20.39
N VAL A 407 -4.99 -7.95 -19.30
CA VAL A 407 -4.56 -7.49 -17.96
C VAL A 407 -3.06 -7.72 -17.82
N LEU A 408 -2.30 -6.70 -17.43
CA LEU A 408 -0.87 -6.82 -17.15
C LEU A 408 -0.68 -7.29 -15.69
N PRO A 409 -0.20 -8.52 -15.43
CA PRO A 409 0.08 -8.94 -14.07
C PRO A 409 1.38 -8.31 -13.58
N LEU A 410 1.38 -7.77 -12.36
CA LEU A 410 2.48 -7.03 -11.77
C LEU A 410 3.51 -7.96 -11.11
N LEU A 411 4.71 -7.43 -10.82
CA LEU A 411 5.79 -8.18 -10.17
C LEU A 411 5.79 -8.06 -8.65
N VAL A 412 5.07 -7.06 -8.12
CA VAL A 412 4.90 -6.81 -6.69
C VAL A 412 4.51 -8.08 -5.93
N LYS A 413 5.11 -8.20 -4.74
CA LYS A 413 4.82 -9.24 -3.74
C LYS A 413 4.42 -8.57 -2.44
N GLU A 414 3.72 -9.31 -1.58
CA GLU A 414 3.49 -8.84 -0.21
C GLU A 414 4.84 -8.68 0.52
N ASP A 415 4.98 -7.59 1.28
CA ASP A 415 6.06 -7.38 2.24
C ASP A 415 5.46 -6.89 3.56
N SER A 416 5.72 -7.65 4.63
CA SER A 416 5.17 -7.38 5.96
C SER A 416 6.04 -6.46 6.82
N HIS A 417 7.24 -6.05 6.39
CA HIS A 417 8.25 -5.46 7.29
C HIS A 417 8.12 -3.94 7.49
N GLY A 418 7.34 -3.23 6.67
CA GLY A 418 7.19 -1.78 6.78
C GLY A 418 8.53 -1.06 6.54
N VAL A 419 8.78 0.01 7.28
CA VAL A 419 10.01 0.82 7.10
C VAL A 419 11.23 0.13 7.74
N SER A 420 12.31 0.00 6.97
CA SER A 420 13.54 -0.65 7.43
C SER A 420 14.79 -0.05 6.76
N LEU A 421 15.96 -0.36 7.33
CA LEU A 421 17.26 -0.02 6.77
C LEU A 421 17.78 -1.17 5.89
N GLU A 422 18.17 -0.81 4.66
CA GLU A 422 18.89 -1.69 3.75
C GLU A 422 20.39 -1.73 4.09
N ALA A 423 21.04 -2.87 3.80
CA ALA A 423 22.46 -3.07 4.09
C ALA A 423 23.40 -2.31 3.12
N GLY A 424 22.88 -1.84 1.98
CA GLY A 424 23.66 -1.17 0.95
C GLY A 424 22.80 -0.42 -0.08
N ASP A 425 23.46 0.12 -1.10
CA ASP A 425 22.78 0.82 -2.21
C ASP A 425 22.03 -0.18 -3.11
N PRO A 426 20.70 -0.12 -3.19
CA PRO A 426 19.90 -1.10 -3.93
C PRO A 426 20.10 -1.03 -5.45
N ARG A 427 20.86 -0.06 -5.96
CA ARG A 427 21.28 -0.02 -7.37
C ARG A 427 22.42 -1.00 -7.67
N ASN A 428 23.20 -1.38 -6.65
CA ASN A 428 24.38 -2.23 -6.78
C ASN A 428 24.16 -3.65 -6.23
N SER A 429 23.11 -3.85 -5.43
CA SER A 429 22.70 -5.14 -4.85
C SER A 429 21.18 -5.28 -4.93
N GLU A 430 20.67 -6.51 -5.06
CA GLU A 430 19.24 -6.75 -4.90
C GLU A 430 18.76 -6.31 -3.50
N LEU A 431 17.50 -5.89 -3.37
CA LEU A 431 16.91 -5.51 -2.09
C LEU A 431 16.97 -6.70 -1.11
N THR A 432 17.38 -6.44 0.14
CA THR A 432 17.57 -7.50 1.13
C THR A 432 16.26 -8.24 1.43
N SER A 433 15.12 -7.55 1.33
CA SER A 433 13.78 -8.13 1.56
C SER A 433 13.28 -9.08 0.46
N VAL A 434 13.91 -9.11 -0.72
CA VAL A 434 13.56 -10.07 -1.79
C VAL A 434 13.96 -11.50 -1.42
N ILE A 435 14.79 -11.67 -0.39
CA ILE A 435 15.24 -12.96 0.13
C ILE A 435 14.49 -13.30 1.42
N SER A 436 13.24 -13.79 1.29
CA SER A 436 12.78 -14.97 2.02
C SER A 436 11.30 -15.25 1.74
N SER A 437 11.03 -16.22 0.86
CA SER A 437 9.97 -17.18 1.15
C SER A 437 10.36 -17.88 2.46
N ILE A 438 9.97 -17.31 3.60
CA ILE A 438 10.25 -17.89 4.91
C ILE A 438 9.52 -19.23 4.96
N LYS A 439 10.29 -20.31 4.84
CA LYS A 439 9.93 -21.56 5.49
C LYS A 439 9.82 -21.23 6.97
N ILE A 440 8.59 -21.27 7.50
CA ILE A 440 8.38 -21.32 8.93
C ILE A 440 8.96 -22.68 9.35
N ASN A 441 10.15 -22.66 9.95
CA ASN A 441 10.67 -23.82 10.69
C ASN A 441 10.02 -23.87 12.07
#